data_AF-A0A7C3M9Q9-F1
#
_entry.id   AF-A0A7C3M9Q9-F1
#
_cell.length_a   1.000
_cell.length_b   1.000
_cell.length_c   1.000
_cell.angle_alpha   90.00
_cell.angle_beta   90.00
_cell.angle_gamma   90.00
#
_symmetry.space_group_name_H-M   'P 1'
#
loop_
_entity.id
_entity.type
_entity.pdbx_description
1 polymer ?
#
loop_
_entity_poly.entity_id
_entity_poly.type
_entity_poly.pdbx_seq_one_letter_code
_entity_poly.pdbx_strand_id
1 'polypeptide(L)'
;MIDFHIHSRYSDGQAGVEEIARKAREKGIRVIAIVDHSIELPFGLTERKAKMREIEIENASSIYGIKIYSGIECSINAEGEVVLPDFDFDFVIASVHDYVYGEDYYRRILSCIEKYDVDVIGHPFSGLFGFNGRNEKLDERLLDSVEELGVAIELNSSHRSPQDEFLSLCLDRKIFYSIGSDSHTLSAVGDVGWSIEKAKRYMTKAKLFTP
;
A
#
# COMPACT_ATOMS: atom_id res chain seq x y z
N MET A 1 10.07 7.33 -11.92
CA MET A 1 9.99 6.95 -10.49
C MET A 1 8.54 7.13 -10.07
N ILE A 2 8.05 6.21 -9.25
CA ILE A 2 6.67 6.17 -8.73
C ILE A 2 6.71 5.95 -7.23
N ASP A 3 5.64 6.29 -6.53
CA ASP A 3 5.45 6.04 -5.12
C ASP A 3 3.95 5.96 -4.82
N PHE A 4 3.43 4.77 -4.57
CA PHE A 4 1.99 4.51 -4.42
C PHE A 4 1.55 4.39 -2.96
N HIS A 5 2.35 4.81 -1.99
CA HIS A 5 1.95 4.80 -0.58
C HIS A 5 2.55 6.01 0.15
N ILE A 6 1.75 7.07 0.28
CA ILE A 6 2.13 8.34 0.93
C ILE A 6 0.96 8.82 1.77
N HIS A 7 1.26 9.22 3.02
CA HIS A 7 0.28 9.73 3.98
C HIS A 7 0.31 11.25 4.01
N SER A 8 -0.86 11.86 4.14
CA SER A 8 -1.02 13.32 4.23
C SER A 8 -1.64 13.71 5.58
N ARG A 9 -1.82 15.01 5.81
CA ARG A 9 -2.51 15.54 7.01
C ARG A 9 -3.99 15.17 7.10
N TYR A 10 -4.53 14.48 6.09
CA TYR A 10 -5.89 13.96 6.15
C TYR A 10 -6.00 12.76 7.10
N SER A 11 -4.92 12.00 7.29
CA SER A 11 -4.73 11.00 8.35
C SER A 11 -3.62 11.43 9.32
N ASP A 12 -2.48 10.75 9.32
CA ASP A 12 -1.38 10.90 10.27
C ASP A 12 -0.06 11.37 9.64
N GLY A 13 -0.07 11.67 8.34
CA GLY A 13 1.03 12.34 7.66
C GLY A 13 1.21 13.80 8.11
N GLN A 14 2.43 14.32 7.99
CA GLN A 14 2.77 15.68 8.47
C GLN A 14 2.52 16.80 7.45
N ALA A 15 2.34 16.45 6.17
CA ALA A 15 2.29 17.40 5.07
C ALA A 15 0.93 17.44 4.35
N GLY A 16 0.58 18.61 3.83
CA GLY A 16 -0.58 18.76 2.95
C GLY A 16 -0.36 18.15 1.56
N VAL A 17 -1.44 17.93 0.82
CA VAL A 17 -1.41 17.34 -0.54
C VAL A 17 -0.53 18.17 -1.48
N GLU A 18 -0.65 19.50 -1.43
CA GLU A 18 0.14 20.40 -2.27
C GLU A 18 1.65 20.28 -1.99
N GLU A 19 2.03 20.20 -0.72
CA GLU A 19 3.43 20.09 -0.31
C GLU A 19 4.04 18.76 -0.77
N ILE A 20 3.28 17.67 -0.69
CA ILE A 20 3.65 16.35 -1.20
C ILE A 20 3.85 16.41 -2.71
N ALA A 21 2.89 16.98 -3.45
CA ALA A 21 2.97 17.10 -4.90
C ALA A 21 4.18 17.92 -5.37
N ARG A 22 4.43 19.07 -4.73
CA ARG A 22 5.62 19.89 -4.97
C ARG A 22 6.90 19.08 -4.74
N LYS A 23 6.97 18.34 -3.63
CA LYS A 23 8.14 17.55 -3.28
C LYS A 23 8.38 16.40 -4.26
N ALA A 24 7.34 15.70 -4.67
CA ALA A 24 7.40 14.67 -5.70
C ALA A 24 7.94 15.25 -7.02
N ARG A 25 7.44 16.43 -7.43
CA ARG A 25 7.90 17.14 -8.62
C ARG A 25 9.37 17.53 -8.56
N GLU A 26 9.84 18.07 -7.43
CA GLU A 26 11.25 18.40 -7.16
C GLU A 26 12.16 17.17 -7.28
N LYS A 27 11.69 16.01 -6.81
CA LYS A 27 12.40 14.72 -6.94
C LYS A 27 12.28 14.09 -8.35
N GLY A 28 11.56 14.72 -9.28
CA GLY A 28 11.37 14.20 -10.64
C GLY A 28 10.41 13.00 -10.73
N ILE A 29 9.61 12.75 -9.70
CA ILE A 29 8.58 11.72 -9.65
C ILE A 29 7.37 12.23 -10.46
N ARG A 30 6.79 11.36 -11.29
CA ARG A 30 5.72 11.74 -12.24
C ARG A 30 4.35 11.20 -11.86
N VAL A 31 4.34 10.15 -11.05
CA VAL A 31 3.13 9.47 -10.63
C VAL A 31 3.31 9.14 -9.15
N ILE A 32 2.38 9.58 -8.32
CA ILE A 32 2.31 9.25 -6.90
C ILE A 32 0.88 8.83 -6.54
N ALA A 33 0.70 8.22 -5.38
CA ALA A 33 -0.60 8.08 -4.75
C ALA A 33 -0.57 8.67 -3.33
N ILE A 34 -1.68 9.29 -2.93
CA ILE A 34 -1.91 9.69 -1.55
C ILE A 34 -2.95 8.73 -0.98
N VAL A 35 -2.54 7.99 0.05
CA VAL A 35 -3.20 6.77 0.54
C VAL A 35 -3.38 6.87 2.05
N ASP A 36 -4.07 7.92 2.49
CA ASP A 36 -4.38 8.12 3.91
C ASP A 36 -5.17 6.96 4.50
N HIS A 37 -4.99 6.73 5.80
CA HIS A 37 -5.68 5.67 6.51
C HIS A 37 -7.21 5.84 6.55
N SER A 38 -7.91 4.71 6.60
CA SER A 38 -9.33 4.62 6.90
C SER A 38 -9.64 4.83 8.40
N ILE A 39 -10.94 4.90 8.74
CA ILE A 39 -11.47 5.38 10.02
C ILE A 39 -11.10 4.52 11.23
N GLU A 40 -10.64 3.28 11.01
CA GLU A 40 -10.17 2.36 12.04
C GLU A 40 -8.89 2.85 12.71
N LEU A 41 -8.11 3.71 12.02
CA LEU A 41 -6.91 4.31 12.56
C LEU A 41 -7.14 5.77 12.99
N PRO A 42 -6.34 6.27 13.95
CA PRO A 42 -6.46 7.66 14.40
C PRO A 42 -6.43 8.64 13.24
N PHE A 43 -7.36 9.59 13.27
CA PHE A 43 -7.52 10.62 12.23
C PHE A 43 -7.89 10.09 10.84
N GLY A 44 -8.33 8.84 10.69
CA GLY A 44 -8.72 8.28 9.41
C GLY A 44 -9.72 9.11 8.60
N LEU A 45 -9.80 8.78 7.31
CA LEU A 45 -10.70 9.42 6.38
C LEU A 45 -12.16 9.14 6.73
N THR A 46 -12.94 10.21 6.82
CA THR A 46 -14.39 10.17 6.63
C THR A 46 -14.69 10.46 5.17
N GLU A 47 -15.91 10.16 4.71
CA GLU A 47 -16.39 10.56 3.39
C GLU A 47 -16.14 12.06 3.10
N ARG A 48 -16.40 12.93 4.08
CA ARG A 48 -16.16 14.38 3.95
C ARG A 48 -14.68 14.68 3.74
N LYS A 49 -13.78 14.02 4.47
CA LYS A 49 -12.34 14.19 4.31
C LYS A 49 -11.86 13.70 2.95
N ALA A 50 -12.34 12.53 2.51
CA ALA A 50 -12.00 11.97 1.20
C ALA A 50 -12.36 12.94 0.07
N LYS A 51 -13.58 13.51 0.09
CA LYS A 51 -14.02 14.52 -0.89
C LYS A 51 -13.15 15.79 -0.89
N MET A 52 -12.74 16.26 0.29
CA MET A 52 -11.85 17.44 0.38
C MET A 52 -10.45 17.14 -0.15
N ARG A 53 -9.90 15.97 0.19
CA ARG A 53 -8.60 15.51 -0.29
C ARG A 53 -8.59 15.35 -1.81
N GLU A 54 -9.65 14.81 -2.39
CA GLU A 54 -9.79 14.66 -3.85
C GLU A 54 -9.65 16.01 -4.58
N ILE A 55 -10.35 17.04 -4.09
CA ILE A 55 -10.25 18.39 -4.65
C ILE A 55 -8.81 18.93 -4.55
N GLU A 56 -8.11 18.69 -3.44
CA GLU A 56 -6.70 19.09 -3.31
C GLU A 56 -5.79 18.29 -4.25
N ILE A 57 -6.05 16.99 -4.43
CA ILE A 57 -5.32 16.09 -5.34
C ILE A 57 -5.46 16.59 -6.78
N GLU A 58 -6.68 16.89 -7.24
CA GLU A 58 -6.95 17.40 -8.58
C GLU A 58 -6.21 18.73 -8.84
N ASN A 59 -6.30 19.66 -7.90
CA ASN A 59 -5.62 20.96 -7.99
C ASN A 59 -4.10 20.80 -8.03
N ALA A 60 -3.52 20.01 -7.13
CA ALA A 60 -2.08 19.78 -7.06
C ALA A 60 -1.56 19.04 -8.30
N SER A 61 -2.29 18.04 -8.78
CA SER A 61 -2.00 17.32 -10.02
C SER A 61 -1.88 18.28 -11.20
N SER A 62 -2.83 19.21 -11.33
CA SER A 62 -2.83 20.25 -12.38
C SER A 62 -1.66 21.24 -12.24
N ILE A 63 -1.44 21.78 -11.04
CA ILE A 63 -0.40 22.79 -10.78
C ILE A 63 1.00 22.25 -11.02
N TYR A 64 1.29 21.04 -10.55
CA TYR A 64 2.64 20.48 -10.59
C TYR A 64 2.91 19.62 -11.83
N GLY A 65 1.87 19.28 -12.61
CA GLY A 65 1.98 18.48 -13.82
C GLY A 65 2.49 17.07 -13.54
N ILE A 66 1.95 16.44 -12.49
CA ILE A 66 2.18 15.04 -12.11
C ILE A 66 0.84 14.35 -11.93
N LYS A 67 0.77 13.04 -12.16
CA LYS A 67 -0.42 12.25 -11.82
C LYS A 67 -0.39 11.93 -10.32
N ILE A 68 -1.50 12.21 -9.64
CA ILE A 68 -1.71 11.84 -8.24
C ILE A 68 -2.95 10.96 -8.21
N TYR A 69 -2.81 9.76 -7.67
CA TYR A 69 -3.94 8.87 -7.39
C TYR A 69 -4.46 9.08 -5.97
N SER A 70 -5.77 8.99 -5.79
CA SER A 70 -6.47 9.06 -4.52
C SER A 70 -6.79 7.65 -4.03
N GLY A 71 -5.92 7.10 -3.20
CA GLY A 71 -6.10 5.77 -2.62
C GLY A 71 -6.51 5.82 -1.15
N ILE A 72 -6.78 4.67 -0.57
CA ILE A 72 -7.01 4.53 0.88
C ILE A 72 -6.28 3.31 1.43
N GLU A 73 -5.74 3.42 2.64
CA GLU A 73 -5.22 2.27 3.37
C GLU A 73 -6.20 1.88 4.49
N CYS A 74 -6.75 0.68 4.44
CA CYS A 74 -7.65 0.17 5.47
C CYS A 74 -6.99 -0.91 6.34
N SER A 75 -7.49 -1.04 7.57
CA SER A 75 -7.02 -2.06 8.51
C SER A 75 -7.84 -3.33 8.33
N ILE A 76 -7.16 -4.48 8.24
CA ILE A 76 -7.79 -5.80 8.25
C ILE A 76 -7.94 -6.24 9.71
N ASN A 77 -9.18 -6.35 10.17
CA ASN A 77 -9.48 -6.75 11.55
C ASN A 77 -9.26 -8.25 11.81
N ALA A 78 -9.58 -8.72 13.02
CA ALA A 78 -9.43 -10.13 13.38
C ALA A 78 -10.30 -11.06 12.53
N GLU A 79 -11.44 -10.62 12.05
CA GLU A 79 -12.36 -11.40 11.24
C GLU A 79 -12.00 -11.39 9.74
N GLY A 80 -10.96 -10.63 9.35
CA GLY A 80 -10.57 -10.43 7.96
C GLY A 80 -11.47 -9.45 7.23
N GLU A 81 -12.06 -8.51 7.95
CA GLU A 81 -12.95 -7.46 7.45
C GLU A 81 -12.23 -6.11 7.40
N VAL A 82 -12.69 -5.25 6.50
CA VAL A 82 -12.21 -3.86 6.33
C VAL A 82 -13.39 -2.90 6.36
N VAL A 83 -13.15 -1.67 6.81
CA VAL A 83 -14.15 -0.59 6.78
C VAL A 83 -13.65 0.52 5.87
N LEU A 84 -14.49 0.92 4.92
CA LEU A 84 -14.20 2.03 4.00
C LEU A 84 -15.29 3.10 4.13
N PRO A 85 -14.94 4.39 4.01
CA PRO A 85 -15.95 5.43 3.82
C PRO A 85 -16.65 5.25 2.47
N ASP A 86 -17.87 5.76 2.35
CA ASP A 86 -18.66 5.77 1.11
C ASP A 86 -18.08 6.78 0.10
N PHE A 87 -16.95 6.41 -0.51
CA PHE A 87 -16.20 7.22 -1.46
C PHE A 87 -15.49 6.30 -2.47
N ASP A 88 -15.45 6.73 -3.73
CA ASP A 88 -14.84 5.98 -4.84
C ASP A 88 -13.35 6.34 -4.94
N PHE A 89 -12.48 5.45 -4.47
CA PHE A 89 -11.02 5.63 -4.52
C PHE A 89 -10.45 5.00 -5.80
N ASP A 90 -9.31 5.51 -6.28
CA ASP A 90 -8.61 4.93 -7.42
C ASP A 90 -8.13 3.50 -7.12
N PHE A 91 -7.79 3.20 -5.86
CA PHE A 91 -7.45 1.85 -5.38
C PHE A 91 -7.42 1.78 -3.83
N VAL A 92 -7.45 0.55 -3.32
CA VAL A 92 -7.43 0.22 -1.90
C VAL A 92 -6.19 -0.60 -1.54
N ILE A 93 -5.46 -0.15 -0.51
CA ILE A 93 -4.45 -0.94 0.18
C ILE A 93 -5.08 -1.50 1.45
N ALA A 94 -4.98 -2.81 1.68
CA ALA A 94 -5.41 -3.42 2.94
C ALA A 94 -4.22 -4.00 3.71
N SER A 95 -4.14 -3.65 4.98
CA SER A 95 -2.97 -3.87 5.84
C SER A 95 -3.36 -4.42 7.20
N VAL A 96 -2.49 -5.22 7.84
CA VAL A 96 -2.70 -5.65 9.23
C VAL A 96 -1.90 -4.77 10.17
N HIS A 97 -2.60 -3.98 10.97
CA HIS A 97 -2.02 -3.04 11.95
C HIS A 97 -2.03 -3.58 13.39
N ASP A 98 -2.05 -4.90 13.55
CA ASP A 98 -2.12 -5.60 14.82
C ASP A 98 -0.92 -6.51 15.06
N TYR A 99 -0.60 -6.75 16.33
CA TYR A 99 0.28 -7.84 16.74
C TYR A 99 -0.41 -9.18 16.50
N VAL A 100 -0.07 -9.83 15.39
CA VAL A 100 -0.71 -11.08 14.96
C VAL A 100 0.33 -12.19 14.73
N TYR A 101 -0.08 -13.41 15.09
CA TYR A 101 0.74 -14.60 14.93
C TYR A 101 0.42 -15.33 13.63
N GLY A 102 1.44 -15.89 13.00
CA GLY A 102 1.49 -16.57 11.70
C GLY A 102 0.15 -16.94 11.08
N GLU A 103 -0.43 -18.06 11.48
CA GLU A 103 -1.65 -18.60 10.85
C GLU A 103 -2.83 -17.63 10.86
N ASP A 104 -2.96 -16.81 11.92
CA ASP A 104 -4.03 -15.82 12.01
C ASP A 104 -3.82 -14.67 11.01
N TYR A 105 -2.57 -14.26 10.78
CA TYR A 105 -2.23 -13.28 9.74
C TYR A 105 -2.69 -13.77 8.36
N TYR A 106 -2.30 -14.99 7.97
CA TYR A 106 -2.70 -15.53 6.67
C TYR A 106 -4.22 -15.68 6.56
N ARG A 107 -4.89 -16.14 7.62
CA ARG A 107 -6.36 -16.26 7.62
C ARG A 107 -7.04 -14.90 7.40
N ARG A 108 -6.58 -13.84 8.07
CA ARG A 108 -7.12 -12.48 7.91
C ARG A 108 -6.92 -11.96 6.50
N ILE A 109 -5.69 -12.04 5.97
CA ILE A 109 -5.37 -11.58 4.61
C ILE A 109 -6.20 -12.34 3.57
N LEU A 110 -6.20 -13.67 3.61
CA LEU A 110 -6.93 -14.51 2.66
C LEU A 110 -8.44 -14.22 2.72
N SER A 111 -9.01 -14.15 3.91
CA SER A 111 -10.41 -13.78 4.09
C SER A 111 -10.72 -12.39 3.53
N CYS A 112 -9.81 -11.42 3.70
CA CYS A 112 -10.00 -10.06 3.22
C CYS A 112 -10.05 -10.01 1.69
N ILE A 113 -9.03 -10.54 1.03
CA ILE A 113 -8.91 -10.48 -0.44
C ILE A 113 -9.99 -11.32 -1.15
N GLU A 114 -10.56 -12.34 -0.49
CA GLU A 114 -11.69 -13.12 -1.02
C GLU A 114 -13.04 -12.41 -0.88
N LYS A 115 -13.19 -11.49 0.09
CA LYS A 115 -14.48 -10.88 0.44
C LYS A 115 -14.65 -9.44 -0.05
N TYR A 116 -13.54 -8.72 -0.23
CA TYR A 116 -13.54 -7.28 -0.49
C TYR A 116 -12.73 -6.97 -1.74
N ASP A 117 -13.15 -5.93 -2.46
CA ASP A 117 -12.43 -5.39 -3.61
C ASP A 117 -11.20 -4.60 -3.11
N VAL A 118 -10.12 -5.33 -2.84
CA VAL A 118 -8.82 -4.79 -2.41
C VAL A 118 -7.81 -4.98 -3.54
N ASP A 119 -7.05 -3.94 -3.85
CA ASP A 119 -6.08 -3.95 -4.95
C ASP A 119 -4.68 -4.36 -4.50
N VAL A 120 -4.30 -4.00 -3.27
CA VAL A 120 -2.93 -4.19 -2.77
C VAL A 120 -2.95 -4.69 -1.32
N ILE A 121 -2.15 -5.72 -1.03
CA ILE A 121 -1.79 -6.07 0.36
C ILE A 121 -0.62 -5.17 0.79
N GLY A 122 -0.86 -4.30 1.77
CA GLY A 122 0.12 -3.34 2.28
C GLY A 122 1.14 -3.98 3.23
N HIS A 123 2.39 -3.52 3.11
CA HIS A 123 3.59 -3.88 3.88
C HIS A 123 3.58 -5.31 4.48
N PRO A 124 3.35 -6.37 3.67
CA PRO A 124 3.05 -7.68 4.20
C PRO A 124 4.20 -8.23 5.05
N PHE A 125 3.85 -8.91 6.14
CA PHE A 125 4.82 -9.44 7.11
C PHE A 125 5.70 -8.37 7.78
N SER A 126 5.25 -7.11 7.82
CA SER A 126 5.92 -6.02 8.52
C SER A 126 6.29 -6.40 9.96
N GLY A 127 7.58 -6.28 10.28
CA GLY A 127 8.08 -6.51 11.64
C GLY A 127 7.65 -5.44 12.64
N LEU A 128 7.20 -4.26 12.17
CA LEU A 128 6.70 -3.18 13.02
C LEU A 128 5.43 -3.60 13.78
N PHE A 129 4.59 -4.42 13.15
CA PHE A 129 3.36 -4.96 13.72
C PHE A 129 3.58 -6.34 14.35
N GLY A 130 4.83 -6.66 14.72
CA GLY A 130 5.15 -7.85 15.49
C GLY A 130 4.88 -9.18 14.78
N PHE A 131 4.82 -9.18 13.44
CA PHE A 131 4.62 -10.41 12.68
C PHE A 131 5.68 -11.46 13.02
N ASN A 132 5.22 -12.66 13.36
CA ASN A 132 6.04 -13.82 13.65
C ASN A 132 5.31 -15.10 13.20
N GLY A 133 6.03 -16.20 12.98
CA GLY A 133 5.44 -17.49 12.62
C GLY A 133 5.16 -17.64 11.13
N ARG A 134 6.02 -17.07 10.27
CA ARG A 134 5.94 -17.27 8.81
C ARG A 134 5.97 -18.75 8.46
N ASN A 135 5.13 -19.15 7.50
CA ASN A 135 4.99 -20.53 7.08
C ASN A 135 5.02 -20.60 5.55
N GLU A 136 6.03 -21.25 5.00
CA GLU A 136 6.25 -21.35 3.55
C GLU A 136 5.05 -21.95 2.80
N LYS A 137 4.32 -22.91 3.38
CA LYS A 137 3.11 -23.46 2.74
C LYS A 137 1.96 -22.46 2.69
N LEU A 138 1.87 -21.58 3.68
CA LEU A 138 0.87 -20.52 3.70
C LEU A 138 1.31 -19.34 2.82
N ASP A 139 2.61 -19.10 2.68
CA ASP A 139 3.17 -18.15 1.70
C ASP A 139 2.78 -18.57 0.28
N GLU A 140 2.99 -19.84 -0.09
CA GLU A 140 2.60 -20.37 -1.40
C GLU A 140 1.08 -20.26 -1.63
N ARG A 141 0.27 -20.59 -0.61
CA ARG A 141 -1.19 -20.44 -0.69
C ARG A 141 -1.61 -18.98 -0.90
N LEU A 142 -0.99 -18.05 -0.17
CA LEU A 142 -1.25 -16.62 -0.35
C LEU A 142 -0.88 -16.18 -1.77
N LEU A 143 0.27 -16.62 -2.28
CA LEU A 143 0.72 -16.30 -3.62
C LEU A 143 -0.21 -16.85 -4.71
N ASP A 144 -0.74 -18.06 -4.53
CA ASP A 144 -1.76 -18.63 -5.42
C ASP A 144 -3.03 -17.77 -5.44
N SER A 145 -3.53 -17.37 -4.27
CA SER A 145 -4.74 -16.53 -4.17
C SER A 145 -4.56 -15.15 -4.77
N VAL A 146 -3.43 -14.46 -4.54
CA VAL A 146 -3.21 -13.13 -5.13
C VAL A 146 -2.99 -13.20 -6.64
N GLU A 147 -2.41 -14.29 -7.15
CA GLU A 147 -2.28 -14.52 -8.60
C GLU A 147 -3.65 -14.76 -9.25
N GLU A 148 -4.53 -15.53 -8.61
CA GLU A 148 -5.89 -15.80 -9.09
C GLU A 148 -6.78 -14.56 -9.04
N LEU A 149 -6.74 -13.82 -7.94
CA LEU A 149 -7.60 -12.65 -7.70
C LEU A 149 -7.05 -11.36 -8.33
N GLY A 150 -5.79 -11.36 -8.76
CA GLY A 150 -5.15 -10.18 -9.34
C GLY A 150 -4.77 -9.11 -8.31
N VAL A 151 -4.70 -9.46 -7.02
CA VAL A 151 -4.29 -8.55 -5.94
C VAL A 151 -2.77 -8.38 -5.96
N ALA A 152 -2.30 -7.15 -5.77
CA ALA A 152 -0.88 -6.84 -5.76
C ALA A 152 -0.26 -7.06 -4.37
N ILE A 153 1.02 -7.43 -4.35
CA ILE A 153 1.85 -7.44 -3.14
C ILE A 153 2.64 -6.13 -3.07
N GLU A 154 2.52 -5.37 -2.00
CA GLU A 154 3.35 -4.17 -1.81
C GLU A 154 4.81 -4.53 -1.50
N LEU A 155 5.73 -3.84 -2.17
CA LEU A 155 7.11 -3.69 -1.73
C LEU A 155 7.24 -2.35 -0.99
N ASN A 156 7.38 -2.41 0.34
CA ASN A 156 7.35 -1.23 1.18
C ASN A 156 8.76 -0.87 1.71
N SER A 157 9.27 0.31 1.36
CA SER A 157 10.63 0.73 1.73
C SER A 157 10.79 1.06 3.22
N SER A 158 9.77 1.65 3.86
CA SER A 158 9.83 2.03 5.27
C SER A 158 9.86 0.79 6.15
N HIS A 159 8.96 -0.16 5.86
CA HIS A 159 8.84 -1.43 6.57
C HIS A 159 9.88 -2.47 6.17
N ARG A 160 10.51 -2.29 5.00
CA ARG A 160 11.41 -3.26 4.35
C ARG A 160 10.78 -4.64 4.28
N SER A 161 9.55 -4.67 3.79
CA SER A 161 8.71 -5.85 3.73
C SER A 161 8.08 -6.02 2.34
N PRO A 162 7.81 -7.26 1.91
CA PRO A 162 8.08 -8.54 2.59
C PRO A 162 9.57 -8.95 2.57
N GLN A 163 9.94 -9.96 3.36
CA GLN A 163 11.33 -10.43 3.49
C GLN A 163 11.80 -11.24 2.27
N ASP A 164 13.12 -11.35 2.09
CA ASP A 164 13.76 -11.98 0.93
C ASP A 164 13.33 -13.43 0.69
N GLU A 165 13.02 -14.21 1.73
CA GLU A 165 12.59 -15.59 1.53
C GLU A 165 11.19 -15.66 0.90
N PHE A 166 10.25 -14.80 1.32
CA PHE A 166 8.93 -14.71 0.67
C PHE A 166 9.07 -14.21 -0.77
N LEU A 167 9.89 -13.17 -0.97
CA LEU A 167 10.15 -12.60 -2.29
C LEU A 167 10.78 -13.62 -3.26
N SER A 168 11.55 -14.59 -2.75
CA SER A 168 12.11 -15.65 -3.58
C SER A 168 11.05 -16.54 -4.22
N LEU A 169 9.91 -16.73 -3.55
CA LEU A 169 8.77 -17.50 -4.06
C LEU A 169 8.03 -16.75 -5.20
N CYS A 170 8.18 -15.43 -5.29
CA CYS A 170 7.56 -14.61 -6.33
C CYS A 170 8.26 -14.69 -7.71
N LEU A 171 9.51 -15.17 -7.76
CA LEU A 171 10.38 -15.09 -8.95
C LEU A 171 9.73 -15.65 -10.23
N ASP A 172 8.99 -16.74 -10.10
CA ASP A 172 8.41 -17.46 -11.23
C ASP A 172 6.92 -17.20 -11.44
N ARG A 173 6.31 -16.32 -10.64
CA ARG A 173 4.86 -16.07 -10.62
C ARG A 173 4.47 -14.85 -11.43
N LYS A 174 3.24 -14.83 -11.95
CA LYS A 174 2.68 -13.72 -12.73
C LYS A 174 1.76 -12.83 -11.89
N ILE A 175 2.18 -12.55 -10.67
CA ILE A 175 1.47 -11.67 -9.74
C ILE A 175 1.64 -10.19 -10.11
N PHE A 176 0.82 -9.34 -9.49
CA PHE A 176 1.06 -7.91 -9.46
C PHE A 176 1.89 -7.52 -8.23
N TYR A 177 2.66 -6.44 -8.34
CA TYR A 177 3.34 -5.82 -7.21
C TYR A 177 3.16 -4.31 -7.19
N SER A 178 3.10 -3.72 -6.00
CA SER A 178 3.07 -2.27 -5.79
C SER A 178 4.39 -1.78 -5.16
N ILE A 179 4.66 -0.48 -5.25
CA ILE A 179 5.85 0.17 -4.68
C ILE A 179 5.38 1.33 -3.81
N GLY A 180 5.71 1.28 -2.52
CA GLY A 180 5.37 2.32 -1.55
C GLY A 180 6.58 2.77 -0.72
N SER A 181 6.69 4.08 -0.49
CA SER A 181 7.63 4.63 0.50
C SER A 181 7.07 4.61 1.92
N ASP A 182 5.74 4.54 2.07
CA ASP A 182 5.02 4.69 3.34
C ASP A 182 5.32 6.05 4.02
N SER A 183 5.40 7.07 3.19
CA SER A 183 5.93 8.36 3.61
C SER A 183 4.91 9.11 4.46
N HIS A 184 5.24 9.31 5.74
CA HIS A 184 4.52 10.22 6.65
C HIS A 184 5.17 11.62 6.74
N THR A 185 6.29 11.85 6.05
CA THR A 185 7.06 13.11 6.08
C THR A 185 7.54 13.52 4.70
N LEU A 186 7.65 14.82 4.41
CA LEU A 186 8.14 15.29 3.09
C LEU A 186 9.54 14.75 2.71
N SER A 187 10.40 14.47 3.67
CA SER A 187 11.72 13.89 3.39
C SER A 187 11.63 12.48 2.80
N ALA A 188 10.66 11.69 3.25
CA ALA A 188 10.46 10.30 2.88
C ALA A 188 9.72 10.11 1.55
N VAL A 189 8.97 11.12 1.06
CA VAL A 189 8.27 11.05 -0.24
C VAL A 189 9.22 10.58 -1.35
N GLY A 190 8.92 9.47 -2.00
CA GLY A 190 9.77 8.88 -3.04
C GLY A 190 11.01 8.14 -2.55
N ASP A 191 11.13 7.85 -1.25
CA ASP A 191 12.16 6.96 -0.71
C ASP A 191 11.80 5.49 -0.98
N VAL A 192 11.74 5.14 -2.26
CA VAL A 192 11.35 3.82 -2.76
C VAL A 192 12.56 2.96 -3.14
N GLY A 193 13.76 3.31 -2.63
CA GLY A 193 15.02 2.69 -3.03
C GLY A 193 15.07 1.19 -2.76
N TRP A 194 14.65 0.78 -1.57
CA TRP A 194 14.58 -0.63 -1.18
C TRP A 194 13.57 -1.38 -2.07
N SER A 195 12.38 -0.82 -2.26
CA SER A 195 11.33 -1.43 -3.10
C SER A 195 11.79 -1.63 -4.54
N ILE A 196 12.48 -0.65 -5.13
CA ILE A 196 13.04 -0.76 -6.49
C ILE A 196 14.12 -1.84 -6.56
N GLU A 197 14.99 -1.95 -5.54
CA GLU A 197 16.00 -3.01 -5.48
C GLU A 197 15.35 -4.39 -5.45
N LYS A 198 14.35 -4.59 -4.58
CA LYS A 198 13.63 -5.87 -4.47
C LYS A 198 12.84 -6.19 -5.73
N ALA A 199 12.18 -5.21 -6.34
CA ALA A 199 11.47 -5.40 -7.61
C ALA A 199 12.41 -5.91 -8.71
N LYS A 200 13.58 -5.29 -8.87
CA LYS A 200 14.58 -5.72 -9.88
C LYS A 200 15.08 -7.14 -9.64
N ARG A 201 15.19 -7.55 -8.37
CA ARG A 201 15.71 -8.86 -7.99
C ARG A 201 14.68 -9.98 -8.10
N TYR A 202 13.45 -9.71 -7.64
CA TYR A 202 12.45 -10.75 -7.38
C TYR A 202 11.21 -10.66 -8.27
N MET A 203 10.87 -9.48 -8.80
CA MET A 203 9.64 -9.25 -9.57
C MET A 203 9.86 -9.34 -11.09
N THR A 204 10.74 -10.24 -11.55
CA THR A 204 11.16 -10.29 -12.96
C THR A 204 10.08 -10.78 -13.94
N LYS A 205 9.13 -11.59 -13.46
CA LYS A 205 7.94 -12.04 -14.22
C LYS A 205 6.63 -11.41 -13.75
N ALA A 206 6.65 -10.77 -12.59
CA ALA A 206 5.52 -10.03 -12.05
C ALA A 206 5.32 -8.72 -12.81
N LYS A 207 4.14 -8.13 -12.66
CA LYS A 207 3.78 -6.85 -13.28
C LYS A 207 3.62 -5.78 -12.22
N LEU A 208 4.09 -4.57 -12.52
CA LEU A 208 3.78 -3.43 -11.69
C LEU A 208 2.27 -3.17 -11.75
N PHE A 209 1.63 -3.07 -10.59
CA PHE A 209 0.25 -2.65 -10.44
C PHE A 209 0.09 -1.19 -10.91
N THR A 210 -1.01 -0.91 -11.62
CA THR A 210 -1.37 0.43 -12.04
C THR A 210 -2.86 0.62 -11.77
N PRO A 211 -3.24 1.55 -10.86
CA PRO A 211 -4.63 1.96 -10.70
C PRO A 211 -5.17 2.58 -12.00
#